data_AF-A0AAW2CK56-F1
#
_entry.id   AF-A0AAW2CK56-F1
#
_cell.length_a   1.000
_cell.length_b   1.000
_cell.length_c   1.000
_cell.angle_alpha   90.00
_cell.angle_beta   90.00
_cell.angle_gamma   90.00
#
_symmetry.space_group_name_H-M   'P 1'
#
loop_
_entity.id
_entity.type
_entity.pdbx_description
1 polymer ?
#
loop_
_entity_poly.entity_id
_entity_poly.type
_entity_poly.pdbx_seq_one_letter_code
_entity_poly.pdbx_strand_id
1 'polypeptide(L)'
;MEMACTNCTQLKQSNWILIFGGIHFFLSQLPNSNSVAAVSLAAAVMSPTYACLYSLDFGCMVDLEHLLGNQKERMERKNYVRLGNDGRPKLGGTGADLSTVSTQIKPFKGTHVERCTWSLFNYFINAICYFPVALIGYWAFGQDVDDNVLMNPKKPAWLIASANLMVVIHIIGSYQVYAIPVFELLERMMVKKINFPPGIALRLIARSSYVAFTLFVGVTFPFFGDLLGFFGVFGFAPTSYFSKLLLSTVAAPSIMWLVIKKPKRFSAKWIISWSCIFVGVFIMLASTIGGFRNIIADASTYSFYT
;
A
#
# COMPACT_ATOMS: atom_id res chain seq x y z
N MET A 1 12.62 -14.75 10.49
CA MET A 1 13.06 -15.94 11.26
C MET A 1 14.48 -16.36 10.87
N GLU A 2 14.84 -16.33 9.58
CA GLU A 2 16.17 -16.70 9.07
C GLU A 2 17.31 -15.76 9.52
N MET A 3 17.03 -14.48 9.79
CA MET A 3 18.07 -13.55 10.27
C MET A 3 18.45 -13.73 11.75
N ALA A 4 17.63 -14.41 12.55
CA ALA A 4 17.89 -14.63 13.97
C ALA A 4 18.53 -15.99 14.27
N CYS A 5 18.60 -16.88 13.27
CA CYS A 5 19.10 -18.24 13.41
C CYS A 5 20.15 -18.51 12.33
N THR A 6 21.42 -18.54 12.71
CA THR A 6 22.57 -18.72 11.80
C THR A 6 22.67 -20.12 11.20
N ASN A 7 21.99 -21.12 11.78
CA ASN A 7 22.02 -22.53 11.34
C ASN A 7 20.68 -23.04 10.77
N CYS A 8 19.74 -22.14 10.46
CA CYS A 8 18.43 -22.54 9.96
C CYS A 8 18.45 -22.68 8.41
N THR A 9 17.74 -23.68 7.89
CA THR A 9 17.55 -23.86 6.44
C THR A 9 16.79 -22.67 5.86
N GLN A 10 17.34 -22.04 4.82
CA GLN A 10 16.63 -20.96 4.11
C GLN A 10 15.39 -21.52 3.39
N LEU A 11 14.23 -20.97 3.71
CA LEU A 11 12.99 -21.29 3.04
C LEU A 11 12.89 -20.46 1.76
N LYS A 12 12.50 -21.11 0.66
CA LYS A 12 12.18 -20.39 -0.58
C LYS A 12 11.06 -19.37 -0.32
N GLN A 13 11.11 -18.23 -1.02
CA GLN A 13 10.08 -17.18 -0.94
C GLN A 13 8.67 -17.71 -1.20
N SER A 14 8.51 -18.66 -2.12
CA SER A 14 7.23 -19.33 -2.39
C SER A 14 6.65 -20.02 -1.14
N ASN A 15 7.48 -20.63 -0.28
CA ASN A 15 7.04 -21.27 0.95
C ASN A 15 6.52 -20.24 1.96
N TRP A 16 7.20 -19.10 2.08
CA TRP A 16 6.73 -17.99 2.91
C TRP A 16 5.37 -17.46 2.45
N ILE A 17 5.18 -17.31 1.14
CA ILE A 17 3.90 -16.87 0.56
C ILE A 17 2.80 -17.90 0.83
N LEU A 18 3.09 -19.20 0.74
CA LEU A 18 2.12 -20.27 1.04
C LEU A 18 1.71 -20.29 2.52
N ILE A 19 2.66 -20.13 3.46
CA ILE A 19 2.36 -20.03 4.89
C ILE A 19 1.45 -18.82 5.15
N PHE A 20 1.78 -17.67 4.56
CA PHE A 20 0.99 -16.47 4.64
C PHE A 20 -0.43 -16.67 4.08
N GLY A 21 -0.55 -17.29 2.91
CA GLY A 21 -1.82 -17.68 2.29
C GLY A 21 -2.65 -18.62 3.16
N GLY A 22 -2.01 -19.61 3.80
CA GLY A 22 -2.67 -20.54 4.71
C GLY A 22 -3.36 -19.86 5.89
N ILE A 23 -2.72 -18.84 6.48
CA ILE A 23 -3.32 -18.01 7.52
C ILE A 23 -4.56 -17.28 6.97
N HIS A 24 -4.48 -16.75 5.75
CA HIS A 24 -5.61 -16.08 5.10
C HIS A 24 -6.78 -17.03 4.79
N PHE A 25 -6.52 -18.27 4.39
CA PHE A 25 -7.55 -19.27 4.21
C PHE A 25 -8.33 -19.49 5.51
N PHE A 26 -7.62 -19.72 6.62
CA PHE A 26 -8.25 -19.92 7.92
C PHE A 26 -9.07 -18.69 8.36
N LEU A 27 -8.44 -17.50 8.36
CA LEU A 27 -9.07 -16.27 8.80
C LEU A 27 -10.25 -15.86 7.91
N SER A 28 -10.22 -16.17 6.61
CA SER A 28 -11.33 -15.86 5.70
C SER A 28 -12.62 -16.60 6.07
N GLN A 29 -12.54 -17.73 6.77
CA GLN A 29 -13.73 -18.49 7.19
C GLN A 29 -14.44 -17.88 8.40
N LEU A 30 -13.85 -16.88 9.05
CA LEU A 30 -14.45 -16.22 10.20
C LEU A 30 -15.76 -15.50 9.78
N PRO A 31 -16.87 -15.71 10.50
CA PRO A 31 -18.19 -15.32 10.04
C PRO A 31 -18.41 -13.80 10.05
N ASN A 32 -17.84 -13.09 11.03
CA ASN A 32 -18.21 -11.71 11.36
C ASN A 32 -16.98 -10.81 11.54
N SER A 33 -17.14 -9.51 11.28
CA SER A 33 -16.12 -8.47 11.54
C SER A 33 -15.64 -8.44 12.99
N ASN A 34 -16.52 -8.73 13.95
CA ASN A 34 -16.17 -8.81 15.38
C ASN A 34 -15.18 -9.94 15.67
N SER A 35 -15.21 -11.02 14.88
CA SER A 35 -14.26 -12.13 15.02
C SER A 35 -12.86 -11.77 14.55
N VAL A 36 -12.75 -10.75 13.70
CA VAL A 36 -11.48 -10.23 13.17
C VAL A 36 -11.04 -8.98 13.94
N ALA A 37 -11.83 -8.47 14.87
CA ALA A 37 -11.56 -7.21 15.58
C ALA A 37 -10.21 -7.22 16.31
N ALA A 38 -9.85 -8.32 16.95
CA ALA A 38 -8.55 -8.46 17.61
C ALA A 38 -7.38 -8.40 16.61
N VAL A 39 -7.52 -9.06 15.45
CA VAL A 39 -6.50 -9.04 14.38
C VAL A 39 -6.41 -7.65 13.75
N SER A 40 -7.55 -6.98 13.54
CA SER A 40 -7.61 -5.61 13.05
C SER A 40 -6.97 -4.61 14.03
N LEU A 41 -7.20 -4.79 15.34
CA LEU A 41 -6.60 -3.95 16.37
C LEU A 41 -5.08 -4.15 16.42
N ALA A 42 -4.62 -5.40 16.38
CA ALA A 42 -3.20 -5.71 16.30
C ALA A 42 -2.56 -5.06 15.07
N ALA A 43 -3.20 -5.17 13.90
CA ALA A 43 -2.72 -4.54 12.67
C ALA A 43 -2.68 -3.00 12.73
N ALA A 44 -3.66 -2.38 13.40
CA ALA A 44 -3.72 -0.94 13.60
C ALA A 44 -2.60 -0.43 14.52
N VAL A 45 -2.20 -1.22 15.52
CA VAL A 45 -1.07 -0.88 16.41
C VAL A 45 0.26 -1.11 15.70
N MET A 46 0.42 -2.23 14.98
CA MET A 46 1.72 -2.57 14.37
C MET A 46 2.17 -1.56 13.31
N SER A 47 1.23 -0.95 12.56
CA SER A 47 1.54 0.01 11.48
C SER A 47 2.36 1.24 11.92
N PRO A 48 1.86 2.08 12.85
CA PRO A 48 2.62 3.22 13.32
C PRO A 48 3.86 2.79 14.10
N THR A 49 3.84 1.66 14.81
CA THR A 49 4.99 1.23 15.61
C THR A 49 6.19 0.85 14.74
N TYR A 50 6.03 0.12 13.63
CA TYR A 50 7.19 -0.19 12.78
C TYR A 50 7.72 1.06 12.06
N ALA A 51 6.84 2.00 11.70
CA ALA A 51 7.23 3.28 11.10
C ALA A 51 8.07 4.11 12.08
N CYS A 52 7.62 4.19 13.34
CA CYS A 52 8.34 4.89 14.41
C CYS A 52 9.69 4.24 14.72
N LEU A 53 9.73 2.91 14.86
CA LEU A 53 10.98 2.17 15.07
C LEU A 53 11.98 2.45 13.94
N TYR A 54 11.52 2.40 12.69
CA TYR A 54 12.35 2.70 11.55
C TYR A 54 12.92 4.13 11.60
N SER A 55 12.07 5.14 11.82
CA SER A 55 12.49 6.54 11.86
C SER A 55 13.44 6.86 13.03
N LEU A 56 13.18 6.31 14.21
CA LEU A 56 14.01 6.56 15.40
C LEU A 56 15.40 5.92 15.26
N ASP A 57 15.45 4.65 14.88
CA ASP A 57 16.73 3.94 14.75
C ASP A 57 17.58 4.52 13.62
N PHE A 58 16.98 4.86 12.47
CA PHE A 58 17.73 5.52 11.39
C PHE A 58 18.18 6.94 11.74
N GLY A 59 17.32 7.71 12.41
CA GLY A 59 17.69 9.04 12.89
C GLY A 59 18.92 8.96 13.79
N CYS A 60 18.92 8.04 14.76
CA CYS A 60 20.04 7.85 15.67
C CYS A 60 21.31 7.30 14.99
N MET A 61 21.21 6.33 14.08
CA MET A 61 22.39 5.79 13.40
C MET A 61 23.08 6.82 12.51
N VAL A 62 22.31 7.61 11.76
CA VAL A 62 22.90 8.62 10.88
C VAL A 62 23.43 9.80 11.69
N ASP A 63 22.79 10.18 12.80
CA ASP A 63 23.30 11.24 13.67
C ASP A 63 24.63 10.79 14.35
N LEU A 64 24.72 9.52 14.76
CA LEU A 64 25.95 8.94 15.28
C LEU A 64 27.07 8.87 14.22
N GLU A 65 26.76 8.50 12.97
CA GLU A 65 27.72 8.54 11.85
C GLU A 65 28.10 9.99 11.49
N HIS A 66 27.18 10.96 11.65
CA HIS A 66 27.44 12.37 11.42
C HIS A 66 28.38 12.97 12.47
N LEU A 67 28.25 12.51 13.72
CA LEU A 67 29.12 12.89 14.85
C LEU A 67 30.50 12.22 14.80
N LEU A 68 30.61 11.03 14.19
CA LEU A 68 31.86 10.26 14.10
C LEU A 68 32.61 10.38 12.75
N GLY A 69 31.93 10.76 11.66
CA GLY A 69 32.45 10.71 10.29
C GLY A 69 32.89 12.06 9.73
N ASN A 70 34.19 12.18 9.43
CA ASN A 70 34.80 13.34 8.80
C ASN A 70 34.12 13.67 7.44
N GLN A 71 33.79 14.95 7.21
CA GLN A 71 33.04 15.48 6.04
C GLN A 71 33.57 15.06 4.65
N LYS A 72 34.79 14.52 4.57
CA LYS A 72 35.52 14.23 3.34
C LYS A 72 35.00 12.99 2.57
N GLU A 73 34.60 11.92 3.27
CA GLU A 73 34.02 10.71 2.63
C GLU A 73 32.61 10.97 2.05
N ARG A 74 31.94 12.03 2.52
CA ARG A 74 30.57 12.41 2.12
C ARG A 74 30.51 13.01 0.71
N MET A 75 31.53 13.77 0.31
CA MET A 75 31.63 14.36 -1.03
C MET A 75 31.93 13.30 -2.09
N GLU A 76 32.78 12.33 -1.77
CA GLU A 76 33.08 11.22 -2.67
C GLU A 76 31.89 10.27 -2.82
N ARG A 77 31.19 9.89 -1.74
CA ARG A 77 29.96 9.06 -1.86
C ARG A 77 28.83 9.74 -2.63
N LYS A 78 28.59 11.04 -2.40
CA LYS A 78 27.56 11.80 -3.16
C LYS A 78 27.89 11.91 -4.65
N ASN A 79 29.17 11.96 -5.02
CA ASN A 79 29.61 11.99 -6.41
C ASN A 79 29.59 10.61 -7.05
N TYR A 80 29.94 9.55 -6.31
CA TYR A 80 29.88 8.17 -6.83
C TYR A 80 28.44 7.69 -7.08
N VAL A 81 27.49 8.04 -6.20
CA VAL A 81 26.05 7.73 -6.39
C VAL A 81 25.42 8.54 -7.53
N ARG A 82 25.96 9.72 -7.87
CA ARG A 82 25.57 10.45 -9.09
C ARG A 82 26.12 9.83 -10.38
N LEU A 83 27.16 8.99 -10.29
CA LEU A 83 27.84 8.35 -11.42
C LEU A 83 27.44 6.88 -11.60
N GLY A 84 26.93 6.21 -10.55
CA GLY A 84 26.24 4.93 -10.61
C GLY A 84 24.83 5.07 -11.20
N ASN A 85 24.77 5.62 -12.40
CA ASN A 85 23.53 5.93 -13.10
C ASN A 85 22.97 4.66 -13.73
N ASP A 86 22.31 3.83 -12.92
CA ASP A 86 21.20 3.05 -13.46
C ASP A 86 20.09 4.07 -13.67
N GLY A 87 20.11 4.74 -14.82
CA GLY A 87 19.33 5.94 -15.19
C GLY A 87 17.82 5.71 -15.30
N ARG A 88 17.25 4.92 -14.39
CA ARG A 88 15.84 4.62 -14.25
C ARG A 88 15.22 5.67 -13.34
N PRO A 89 14.38 6.59 -13.85
CA PRO A 89 13.53 7.39 -12.99
C PRO A 89 12.57 6.44 -12.26
N LYS A 90 12.88 6.10 -11.00
CA LYS A 90 11.94 5.46 -10.08
C LYS A 90 10.89 6.50 -9.68
N LEU A 91 9.95 6.78 -10.59
CA LEU A 91 8.78 7.60 -10.30
C LEU A 91 7.79 6.76 -9.48
N GLY A 92 8.19 6.41 -8.25
CA GLY A 92 7.39 5.69 -7.27
C GLY A 92 6.30 6.58 -6.71
N GLY A 93 5.30 6.90 -7.53
CA GLY A 93 4.06 7.51 -7.05
C GLY A 93 3.25 6.47 -6.30
N THR A 94 3.52 6.27 -5.00
CA THR A 94 2.68 5.42 -4.15
C THR A 94 1.33 6.13 -3.94
N GLY A 95 0.41 5.94 -4.89
CA GLY A 95 -0.96 6.42 -4.84
C GLY A 95 -1.81 5.62 -3.85
N ALA A 96 -1.36 5.50 -2.60
CA ALA A 96 -2.17 4.96 -1.52
C ALA A 96 -3.21 6.02 -1.13
N ASP A 97 -4.21 6.20 -1.98
CA ASP A 97 -5.31 7.13 -1.73
C ASP A 97 -6.21 6.53 -0.64
N LEU A 98 -6.02 7.03 0.59
CA LEU A 98 -6.72 6.63 1.83
C LEU A 98 -8.26 6.69 1.71
N SER A 99 -8.75 7.38 0.69
CA SER A 99 -10.16 7.57 0.34
C SER A 99 -10.86 6.27 -0.10
N THR A 100 -10.14 5.25 -0.59
CA THR A 100 -10.78 4.00 -1.03
C THR A 100 -11.11 3.06 0.14
N VAL A 101 -10.28 2.98 1.18
CA VAL A 101 -10.60 2.15 2.36
C VAL A 101 -11.78 2.76 3.13
N SER A 102 -11.83 4.08 3.21
CA SER A 102 -12.92 4.79 3.92
C SER A 102 -14.27 4.76 3.19
N THR A 103 -14.31 4.49 1.88
CA THR A 103 -15.56 4.31 1.12
C THR A 103 -16.14 2.90 1.23
N GLN A 104 -15.33 1.90 1.62
CA GLN A 104 -15.80 0.52 1.81
C GLN A 104 -16.28 0.23 3.23
N ILE A 105 -15.90 1.07 4.20
CA ILE A 105 -16.41 1.01 5.57
C ILE A 105 -17.72 1.79 5.63
N LYS A 106 -18.70 1.27 6.38
CA LYS A 106 -19.98 1.97 6.61
C LYS A 106 -19.70 3.42 7.01
N PRO A 107 -20.36 4.41 6.39
CA PRO A 107 -20.08 5.82 6.67
C PRO A 107 -20.26 6.09 8.15
N PHE A 108 -19.25 6.76 8.76
CA PHE A 108 -19.29 7.16 10.15
C PHE A 108 -20.57 7.97 10.41
N LYS A 109 -21.41 7.47 11.33
CA LYS A 109 -22.62 8.16 11.77
C LYS A 109 -22.22 9.22 12.78
N GLY A 110 -22.17 10.46 12.32
CA GLY A 110 -21.87 11.63 13.14
C GLY A 110 -22.29 12.90 12.41
N THR A 111 -22.23 14.01 13.13
CA THR A 111 -22.44 15.35 12.56
C THR A 111 -21.40 15.66 11.48
N HIS A 112 -21.71 16.64 10.62
CA HIS A 112 -20.76 17.08 9.58
C HIS A 112 -19.41 17.50 10.16
N VAL A 113 -19.43 18.18 11.31
CA VAL A 113 -18.22 18.63 12.00
C VAL A 113 -17.39 17.44 12.48
N GLU A 114 -18.00 16.48 13.17
CA GLU A 114 -17.30 15.28 13.64
C GLU A 114 -16.65 14.50 12.48
N ARG A 115 -17.38 14.31 11.38
CA ARG A 115 -16.84 13.63 10.18
C ARG A 115 -15.61 14.34 9.63
N CYS A 116 -15.64 15.67 9.52
CA CYS A 116 -14.50 16.46 9.09
C CYS A 116 -13.33 16.36 10.08
N THR A 117 -13.60 16.46 11.38
CA THR A 117 -12.57 16.36 12.42
C THR A 117 -11.86 15.01 12.39
N TRP A 118 -12.62 13.90 12.31
CA TRP A 118 -12.05 12.56 12.19
C TRP A 118 -11.27 12.38 10.89
N SER A 119 -11.75 12.94 9.78
CA SER A 119 -11.02 12.90 8.52
C SER A 119 -9.70 13.65 8.60
N LEU A 120 -9.66 14.86 9.17
CA LEU A 120 -8.44 15.64 9.34
C LEU A 120 -7.45 14.92 10.27
N PHE A 121 -7.95 14.35 11.37
CA PHE A 121 -7.15 13.57 12.30
C PHE A 121 -6.48 12.36 11.62
N ASN A 122 -7.22 11.63 10.78
CA ASN A 122 -6.67 10.52 10.00
C ASN A 122 -5.57 10.98 9.03
N TYR A 123 -5.78 12.08 8.30
CA TYR A 123 -4.74 12.63 7.42
C TYR A 123 -3.49 13.08 8.19
N PHE A 124 -3.69 13.67 9.38
CA PHE A 124 -2.60 14.09 10.25
C PHE A 124 -1.77 12.90 10.77
N ILE A 125 -2.42 11.83 11.25
CA ILE A 125 -1.73 10.61 11.68
C ILE A 125 -0.92 10.02 10.52
N ASN A 126 -1.52 9.91 9.33
CA ASN A 126 -0.81 9.41 8.16
C ASN A 126 0.39 10.28 7.82
N ALA A 127 0.25 11.60 7.82
CA ALA A 127 1.35 12.51 7.58
C ALA A 127 2.52 12.24 8.55
N ILE A 128 2.24 12.10 9.85
CA ILE A 128 3.26 11.80 10.86
C ILE A 128 3.88 10.42 10.69
N CYS A 129 3.16 9.43 10.15
CA CYS A 129 3.72 8.10 9.91
C CYS A 129 4.56 8.04 8.62
N TYR A 130 4.10 8.67 7.54
CA TYR A 130 4.74 8.57 6.22
C TYR A 130 5.88 9.58 6.02
N PHE A 131 5.71 10.85 6.42
CA PHE A 131 6.72 11.88 6.14
C PHE A 131 8.06 11.59 6.81
N PRO A 132 8.15 11.26 8.11
CA PRO A 132 9.43 10.96 8.74
C PRO A 132 10.14 9.77 8.11
N VAL A 133 9.41 8.69 7.80
CA VAL A 133 9.97 7.49 7.15
C VAL A 133 10.53 7.84 5.77
N ALA A 134 9.78 8.60 4.96
CA ALA A 134 10.20 9.01 3.63
C ALA A 134 11.40 9.98 3.67
N LEU A 135 11.35 10.99 4.54
CA LEU A 135 12.40 12.01 4.67
C LEU A 135 13.70 11.41 5.21
N ILE A 136 13.63 10.62 6.29
CA ILE A 136 14.81 9.97 6.89
C ILE A 136 15.35 8.89 5.96
N GLY A 137 14.47 8.09 5.32
CA GLY A 137 14.87 7.09 4.35
C GLY A 137 15.61 7.69 3.16
N TYR A 138 15.07 8.76 2.56
CA TYR A 138 15.73 9.46 1.46
C TYR A 138 17.02 10.16 1.93
N TRP A 139 17.04 10.70 3.14
CA TRP A 139 18.24 11.33 3.70
C TRP A 139 19.38 10.31 3.94
N ALA A 140 19.04 9.09 4.34
CA ALA A 140 20.00 8.02 4.60
C ALA A 140 20.50 7.33 3.31
N PHE A 141 19.61 7.06 2.35
CA PHE A 141 19.91 6.23 1.17
C PHE A 141 19.97 7.00 -0.15
N GLY A 142 19.47 8.23 -0.20
CA GLY A 142 19.43 9.02 -1.43
C GLY A 142 18.63 8.32 -2.53
N GLN A 143 19.25 8.17 -3.71
CA GLN A 143 18.63 7.55 -4.88
C GLN A 143 18.63 6.01 -4.82
N ASP A 144 19.41 5.42 -3.92
CA ASP A 144 19.52 3.96 -3.74
C ASP A 144 18.48 3.41 -2.76
N VAL A 145 17.42 4.17 -2.46
CA VAL A 145 16.35 3.69 -1.57
C VAL A 145 15.56 2.58 -2.27
N ASP A 146 15.44 1.44 -1.60
CA ASP A 146 14.58 0.34 -2.04
C ASP A 146 13.12 0.63 -1.73
N ASP A 147 12.22 0.15 -2.59
CA ASP A 147 10.76 0.25 -2.38
C ASP A 147 10.36 -0.40 -1.05
N ASN A 148 11.01 -1.53 -0.73
CA ASN A 148 10.93 -2.18 0.57
C ASN A 148 12.13 -1.79 1.41
N VAL A 149 11.93 -0.74 2.19
CA VAL A 149 12.92 -0.16 3.10
C VAL A 149 13.54 -1.19 4.09
N LEU A 150 12.87 -2.32 4.32
CA LEU A 150 13.35 -3.40 5.18
C LEU A 150 14.40 -4.32 4.53
N MET A 151 14.62 -4.26 3.22
CA MET A 151 15.55 -5.12 2.48
C MET A 151 17.02 -4.70 2.60
N ASN A 152 17.31 -3.57 3.28
CA ASN A 152 18.67 -3.07 3.39
C ASN A 152 19.52 -3.81 4.46
N PRO A 153 20.63 -4.48 4.09
CA PRO A 153 21.37 -5.41 4.95
C PRO A 153 22.27 -4.77 6.02
N LYS A 154 22.32 -3.45 6.14
CA LYS A 154 23.21 -2.73 7.07
C LYS A 154 22.70 -2.62 8.52
N LYS A 155 21.76 -3.48 8.94
CA LYS A 155 20.99 -3.33 10.20
C LYS A 155 21.27 -4.48 11.17
N PRO A 156 21.07 -4.27 12.49
CA PRO A 156 21.11 -5.38 13.44
C PRO A 156 19.96 -6.35 13.17
N ALA A 157 20.25 -7.65 13.16
CA ALA A 157 19.31 -8.69 12.73
C ALA A 157 17.98 -8.70 13.51
N TRP A 158 18.01 -8.35 14.80
CA TRP A 158 16.79 -8.28 15.63
C TRP A 158 15.83 -7.20 15.14
N LEU A 159 16.33 -6.06 14.67
CA LEU A 159 15.50 -4.94 14.23
C LEU A 159 14.77 -5.29 12.93
N ILE A 160 15.48 -5.89 11.97
CA ILE A 160 14.87 -6.34 10.72
C ILE A 160 13.85 -7.45 10.99
N ALA A 161 14.17 -8.40 11.88
CA ALA A 161 13.26 -9.47 12.26
C ALA A 161 11.98 -8.96 12.91
N SER A 162 12.08 -8.02 13.86
CA SER A 162 10.94 -7.39 14.51
C SER A 162 10.10 -6.58 13.54
N ALA A 163 10.71 -5.73 12.71
CA ALA A 163 9.99 -4.93 11.72
C ALA A 163 9.25 -5.81 10.71
N ASN A 164 9.90 -6.87 10.20
CA ASN A 164 9.25 -7.83 9.30
C ASN A 164 8.07 -8.55 9.97
N LEU A 165 8.19 -8.93 11.24
CA LEU A 165 7.08 -9.54 11.98
C LEU A 165 5.89 -8.58 12.12
N MET A 166 6.15 -7.32 12.44
CA MET A 166 5.13 -6.28 12.58
C MET A 166 4.42 -6.01 11.25
N VAL A 167 5.17 -5.96 10.14
CA VAL A 167 4.61 -5.85 8.79
C VAL A 167 3.73 -7.06 8.48
N VAL A 168 4.16 -8.28 8.79
CA VAL A 168 3.35 -9.49 8.58
C VAL A 168 2.02 -9.39 9.34
N ILE A 169 2.05 -9.06 10.63
CA ILE A 169 0.84 -8.91 11.46
C ILE A 169 -0.07 -7.80 10.88
N HIS A 170 0.53 -6.67 10.49
CA HIS A 170 -0.19 -5.56 9.88
C HIS A 170 -0.92 -5.96 8.59
N ILE A 171 -0.20 -6.58 7.64
CA ILE A 171 -0.78 -6.97 6.35
C ILE A 171 -1.84 -8.07 6.54
N ILE A 172 -1.64 -9.00 7.48
CA ILE A 172 -2.66 -10.03 7.81
C ILE A 172 -3.98 -9.36 8.17
N GLY A 173 -3.97 -8.40 9.11
CA GLY A 173 -5.20 -7.71 9.53
C GLY A 173 -5.78 -6.81 8.43
N SER A 174 -4.94 -6.04 7.74
CA SER A 174 -5.36 -5.15 6.66
C SER A 174 -6.06 -5.90 5.53
N TYR A 175 -5.53 -7.07 5.12
CA TYR A 175 -6.17 -7.92 4.11
C TYR A 175 -7.56 -8.38 4.55
N GLN A 176 -7.72 -8.81 5.81
CA GLN A 176 -9.03 -9.29 6.28
C GLN A 176 -10.09 -8.19 6.27
N VAL A 177 -9.72 -6.99 6.74
CA VAL A 177 -10.63 -5.83 6.72
C VAL A 177 -11.01 -5.46 5.28
N TYR A 178 -10.05 -5.51 4.36
CA TYR A 178 -10.27 -5.22 2.94
C TYR A 178 -11.11 -6.29 2.23
N ALA A 179 -10.91 -7.57 2.56
CA ALA A 179 -11.54 -8.69 1.85
C ALA A 179 -13.02 -8.90 2.24
N ILE A 180 -13.48 -8.46 3.42
CA ILE A 180 -14.88 -8.59 3.87
C ILE A 180 -15.91 -8.12 2.83
N PRO A 181 -15.87 -6.88 2.31
CA PRO A 181 -16.84 -6.42 1.31
C PRO A 181 -16.77 -7.21 0.01
N VAL A 182 -15.58 -7.70 -0.36
CA VAL A 182 -15.38 -8.52 -1.56
C VAL A 182 -15.99 -9.90 -1.37
N PHE A 183 -15.81 -10.53 -0.21
CA PHE A 183 -16.46 -11.80 0.14
C PHE A 183 -17.99 -11.68 0.08
N GLU A 184 -18.56 -10.61 0.64
CA GLU A 184 -20.00 -10.37 0.58
C GLU A 184 -20.49 -10.14 -0.85
N LEU A 185 -19.70 -9.51 -1.71
CA LEU A 185 -20.05 -9.34 -3.13
C LEU A 185 -20.04 -10.69 -3.86
N LEU A 186 -19.00 -11.50 -3.68
CA LEU A 186 -18.87 -12.81 -4.31
C LEU A 186 -19.97 -13.78 -3.87
N GLU A 187 -20.25 -13.86 -2.56
CA GLU A 187 -21.34 -14.66 -2.02
C GLU A 187 -22.69 -14.22 -2.63
N ARG A 188 -22.95 -12.91 -2.71
CA ARG A 188 -24.16 -12.37 -3.35
C ARG A 188 -24.25 -12.71 -4.83
N MET A 189 -23.14 -12.65 -5.57
CA MET A 189 -23.11 -13.00 -7.00
C MET A 189 -23.41 -14.48 -7.22
N MET A 190 -22.84 -15.37 -6.41
CA MET A 190 -23.09 -16.81 -6.51
C MET A 190 -24.55 -17.17 -6.17
N VAL A 191 -25.16 -16.51 -5.19
CA VAL A 191 -26.59 -16.72 -4.87
C VAL A 191 -27.48 -16.19 -5.99
N LYS A 192 -27.27 -14.95 -6.45
CA LYS A 192 -28.19 -14.29 -7.39
C LYS A 192 -28.03 -14.70 -8.84
N LYS A 193 -26.80 -14.99 -9.27
CA LYS A 193 -26.48 -15.26 -10.69
C LYS A 193 -26.29 -16.75 -10.97
N ILE A 194 -25.77 -17.50 -10.00
CA ILE A 194 -25.47 -18.93 -10.14
C ILE A 194 -26.51 -19.80 -9.39
N ASN A 195 -27.48 -19.18 -8.68
CA ASN A 195 -28.52 -19.86 -7.89
C ASN A 195 -27.96 -20.87 -6.87
N PHE A 196 -26.76 -20.60 -6.35
CA PHE A 196 -26.14 -21.48 -5.36
C PHE A 196 -26.82 -21.29 -3.98
N PRO A 197 -27.18 -22.36 -3.26
CA PRO A 197 -27.90 -22.24 -2.00
C PRO A 197 -27.03 -21.53 -0.94
N PRO A 198 -27.60 -20.58 -0.17
CA PRO A 198 -26.88 -19.93 0.91
C PRO A 198 -26.56 -20.96 2.00
N GLY A 199 -25.31 -20.98 2.46
CA GLY A 199 -24.87 -21.92 3.48
C GLY A 199 -23.36 -21.91 3.68
N ILE A 200 -22.88 -22.85 4.50
CA ILE A 200 -21.46 -23.00 4.82
C ILE A 200 -20.66 -23.36 3.57
N ALA A 201 -21.21 -24.20 2.69
CA ALA A 201 -20.56 -24.59 1.43
C ALA A 201 -20.33 -23.39 0.50
N LEU A 202 -21.33 -22.50 0.36
CA LEU A 202 -21.19 -21.27 -0.43
C LEU A 202 -20.06 -20.41 0.12
N ARG A 203 -20.07 -20.16 1.43
CA ARG A 203 -19.05 -19.36 2.10
C ARG A 203 -17.66 -19.94 1.89
N LEU A 204 -17.51 -21.25 2.11
CA LEU A 204 -16.24 -21.94 1.97
C LEU A 204 -15.72 -21.82 0.54
N ILE A 205 -16.55 -22.09 -0.46
CA ILE A 205 -16.16 -22.04 -1.88
C ILE A 205 -15.83 -20.60 -2.29
N ALA A 206 -16.74 -19.64 -2.05
CA ALA A 206 -16.57 -18.26 -2.49
C ALA A 206 -15.31 -17.63 -1.87
N ARG A 207 -15.12 -17.75 -0.56
CA ARG A 207 -13.99 -17.14 0.14
C ARG A 207 -12.67 -17.84 -0.17
N SER A 208 -12.67 -19.18 -0.21
CA SER A 208 -11.46 -19.94 -0.57
C SER A 208 -11.05 -19.67 -2.02
N SER A 209 -12.00 -19.54 -2.96
CA SER A 209 -11.68 -19.19 -4.34
C SER A 209 -11.03 -17.82 -4.46
N TYR A 210 -11.48 -16.84 -3.68
CA TYR A 210 -10.88 -15.50 -3.68
C TYR A 210 -9.47 -15.52 -3.09
N VAL A 211 -9.28 -16.16 -1.93
CA VAL A 211 -7.95 -16.29 -1.31
C VAL A 211 -6.99 -17.09 -2.21
N ALA A 212 -7.46 -18.16 -2.83
CA ALA A 212 -6.66 -18.94 -3.79
C ALA A 212 -6.23 -18.10 -4.98
N PHE A 213 -7.14 -17.29 -5.53
CA PHE A 213 -6.86 -16.40 -6.64
C PHE A 213 -5.85 -15.32 -6.27
N THR A 214 -6.02 -14.62 -5.14
CA THR A 214 -5.08 -13.58 -4.70
C THR A 214 -3.71 -14.17 -4.36
N LEU A 215 -3.67 -15.37 -3.79
CA LEU A 215 -2.43 -16.10 -3.53
C LEU A 215 -1.72 -16.50 -4.83
N PHE A 216 -2.46 -17.02 -5.81
CA PHE A 216 -1.90 -17.36 -7.12
C PHE A 216 -1.26 -16.14 -7.80
N VAL A 217 -1.97 -15.00 -7.81
CA VAL A 217 -1.43 -13.74 -8.36
C VAL A 217 -0.19 -13.30 -7.59
N GLY A 218 -0.21 -13.36 -6.25
CA GLY A 218 0.92 -12.95 -5.41
C GLY A 218 2.18 -13.81 -5.58
N VAL A 219 2.03 -15.13 -5.80
CA VAL A 219 3.18 -16.01 -6.11
C VAL A 219 3.70 -15.74 -7.52
N THR A 220 2.81 -15.45 -8.47
CA THR A 220 3.17 -15.30 -9.89
C THR A 220 3.82 -13.96 -10.18
N PHE A 221 3.41 -12.89 -9.50
CA PHE A 221 3.92 -11.54 -9.73
C PHE A 221 4.42 -10.92 -8.41
N PRO A 222 5.65 -11.25 -7.95
CA PRO A 222 6.19 -10.73 -6.69
C PRO A 222 6.75 -9.29 -6.79
N PHE A 223 6.27 -8.47 -7.73
CA PHE A 223 6.75 -7.09 -7.97
C PHE A 223 5.93 -6.08 -7.15
N PHE A 224 6.09 -6.09 -5.82
CA PHE A 224 5.23 -5.32 -4.93
C PHE A 224 5.19 -3.81 -5.23
N GLY A 225 6.36 -3.17 -5.36
CA GLY A 225 6.46 -1.72 -5.60
C GLY A 225 5.82 -1.31 -6.94
N ASP A 226 6.11 -2.04 -8.00
CA ASP A 226 5.59 -1.75 -9.32
C ASP A 226 4.10 -2.06 -9.48
N LEU A 227 3.61 -3.14 -8.86
CA LEU A 227 2.18 -3.46 -8.82
C LEU A 227 1.41 -2.37 -8.07
N LEU A 228 1.94 -1.87 -6.95
CA LEU A 228 1.32 -0.76 -6.22
C LEU A 228 1.30 0.53 -7.03
N GLY A 229 2.41 0.87 -7.70
CA GLY A 229 2.49 2.05 -8.57
C GLY A 229 1.53 1.96 -9.76
N PHE A 230 1.46 0.80 -10.41
CA PHE A 230 0.59 0.54 -11.54
C PHE A 230 -0.89 0.49 -11.12
N PHE A 231 -1.29 -0.45 -10.26
CA PHE A 231 -2.70 -0.64 -9.89
C PHE A 231 -3.24 0.44 -8.97
N GLY A 232 -2.41 1.07 -8.14
CA GLY A 232 -2.83 2.23 -7.37
C GLY A 232 -3.29 3.33 -8.31
N VAL A 233 -2.48 3.71 -9.28
CA VAL A 233 -2.82 4.86 -10.11
C VAL A 233 -3.80 4.52 -11.24
N PHE A 234 -3.62 3.36 -11.90
CA PHE A 234 -4.51 2.88 -12.95
C PHE A 234 -5.86 2.38 -12.43
N GLY A 235 -5.93 1.82 -11.22
CA GLY A 235 -7.18 1.33 -10.64
C GLY A 235 -8.08 2.47 -10.12
N PHE A 236 -7.49 3.51 -9.53
CA PHE A 236 -8.25 4.60 -8.91
C PHE A 236 -8.71 5.68 -9.90
N ALA A 237 -8.06 5.80 -11.05
CA ALA A 237 -8.35 6.88 -11.97
C ALA A 237 -9.55 6.63 -12.93
N PRO A 238 -9.78 5.44 -13.51
CA PRO A 238 -10.97 5.16 -14.31
C PRO A 238 -12.26 5.17 -13.48
N THR A 239 -12.19 4.71 -12.22
CA THR A 239 -13.30 4.84 -11.26
C THR A 239 -13.67 6.30 -10.96
N SER A 240 -12.74 7.24 -11.16
CA SER A 240 -12.96 8.66 -10.94
C SER A 240 -13.26 9.48 -12.21
N TYR A 241 -12.89 9.01 -13.41
CA TYR A 241 -13.05 9.81 -14.64
C TYR A 241 -13.99 9.22 -15.71
N PHE A 242 -14.14 7.90 -15.83
CA PHE A 242 -14.81 7.28 -17.00
C PHE A 242 -16.26 6.84 -16.79
N SER A 243 -16.74 6.78 -15.54
CA SER A 243 -18.13 6.41 -15.26
C SER A 243 -19.07 7.62 -15.35
N LYS A 244 -19.45 7.99 -16.57
CA LYS A 244 -20.61 8.87 -16.82
C LYS A 244 -21.96 8.17 -16.54
N LEU A 245 -21.94 6.92 -16.04
CA LEU A 245 -23.15 6.11 -15.82
C LEU A 245 -23.36 5.65 -14.37
N LEU A 246 -22.39 5.86 -13.47
CA LEU A 246 -22.53 5.58 -12.03
C LEU A 246 -22.35 6.88 -11.25
N LEU A 247 -23.33 7.77 -11.50
CA LEU A 247 -23.57 8.98 -10.74
C LEU A 247 -23.55 8.64 -9.24
N SER A 248 -22.62 9.28 -8.52
CA SER A 248 -22.40 9.22 -7.06
C SER A 248 -21.49 8.10 -6.55
N THR A 249 -20.16 8.26 -6.63
CA THR A 249 -19.29 8.25 -5.42
C THR A 249 -17.79 8.52 -5.63
N VAL A 250 -17.22 8.57 -6.83
CA VAL A 250 -15.74 8.57 -6.95
C VAL A 250 -15.17 9.57 -7.96
N ALA A 251 -15.97 10.47 -8.57
CA ALA A 251 -15.37 11.55 -9.36
C ALA A 251 -14.55 12.45 -8.45
N ALA A 252 -13.27 12.70 -8.81
CA ALA A 252 -12.32 13.52 -8.06
C ALA A 252 -13.06 14.70 -7.40
N PRO A 253 -12.88 14.96 -6.09
CA PRO A 253 -13.65 15.97 -5.36
C PRO A 253 -13.78 17.30 -6.11
N SER A 254 -12.75 17.67 -6.89
CA SER A 254 -12.71 18.81 -7.81
C SER A 254 -13.79 18.79 -8.91
N ILE A 255 -14.00 17.67 -9.61
CA ILE A 255 -15.05 17.53 -10.64
C ILE A 255 -16.44 17.56 -9.99
N MET A 256 -16.62 16.79 -8.91
CA MET A 256 -17.88 16.76 -8.17
C MET A 256 -18.26 18.16 -7.68
N TRP A 257 -17.30 18.88 -7.12
CA TRP A 257 -17.49 20.26 -6.66
C TRP A 257 -17.82 21.22 -7.81
N LEU A 258 -17.16 21.10 -8.97
CA LEU A 258 -17.48 21.89 -10.16
C LEU A 258 -18.91 21.64 -10.66
N VAL A 259 -19.38 20.39 -10.65
CA VAL A 259 -20.73 20.01 -11.08
C VAL A 259 -21.81 20.47 -10.08
N ILE A 260 -21.57 20.32 -8.78
CA ILE A 260 -22.53 20.67 -7.72
C ILE A 260 -22.59 22.18 -7.52
N LYS A 261 -21.45 22.85 -7.36
CA LYS A 261 -21.41 24.28 -6.96
C LYS A 261 -21.42 25.25 -8.13
N LYS A 262 -21.18 24.78 -9.37
CA LYS A 262 -21.18 25.58 -10.60
C LYS A 262 -20.55 26.97 -10.41
N PRO A 263 -19.28 27.06 -9.96
CA PRO A 263 -18.63 28.33 -9.71
C PRO A 263 -18.51 29.15 -11.01
N LYS A 264 -18.45 30.48 -10.88
CA LYS A 264 -18.26 31.38 -12.03
C LYS A 264 -17.01 30.98 -12.82
N ARG A 265 -17.14 30.90 -14.15
CA ARG A 265 -16.03 30.62 -15.06
C ARG A 265 -14.90 31.63 -14.82
N PHE A 266 -13.66 31.16 -14.83
CA PHE A 266 -12.46 31.94 -14.53
C PHE A 266 -12.33 32.51 -13.11
N SER A 267 -13.20 32.11 -12.17
CA SER A 267 -12.94 32.39 -10.74
C SER A 267 -11.71 31.61 -10.26
N ALA A 268 -10.96 32.12 -9.28
CA ALA A 268 -9.82 31.44 -8.68
C ALA A 268 -10.14 29.99 -8.26
N LYS A 269 -11.33 29.75 -7.67
CA LYS A 269 -11.76 28.40 -7.27
C LYS A 269 -12.02 27.47 -8.47
N TRP A 270 -12.48 28.03 -9.60
CA TRP A 270 -12.67 27.30 -10.84
C TRP A 270 -11.32 26.91 -11.46
N ILE A 271 -10.37 27.86 -11.52
CA ILE A 271 -9.01 27.61 -12.02
C ILE A 271 -8.30 26.55 -11.17
N ILE A 272 -8.30 26.69 -9.84
CA ILE A 272 -7.67 25.72 -8.93
C ILE A 272 -8.26 24.31 -9.15
N SER A 273 -9.59 24.20 -9.28
CA SER A 273 -10.24 22.91 -9.50
C SER A 273 -9.81 22.26 -10.81
N TRP A 274 -9.70 23.02 -11.90
CA TRP A 274 -9.21 22.53 -13.19
C TRP A 274 -7.71 22.21 -13.18
N SER A 275 -6.89 23.00 -12.50
CA SER A 275 -5.46 22.71 -12.32
C SER A 275 -5.27 21.39 -11.57
N CYS A 276 -6.01 21.14 -10.48
CA CYS A 276 -5.96 19.87 -9.77
C CYS A 276 -6.37 18.68 -10.64
N ILE A 277 -7.38 18.85 -11.51
CA ILE A 277 -7.79 17.81 -12.46
C ILE A 277 -6.67 17.52 -13.46
N PHE A 278 -6.09 18.55 -14.07
CA PHE A 278 -5.03 18.39 -15.06
C PHE A 278 -3.78 17.73 -14.45
N VAL A 279 -3.35 18.19 -13.28
CA VAL A 279 -2.22 17.61 -12.55
C VAL A 279 -2.51 16.15 -12.17
N GLY A 280 -3.71 15.85 -11.67
CA GLY A 280 -4.12 14.48 -11.32
C GLY A 280 -4.10 13.53 -12.52
N VAL A 281 -4.62 13.95 -13.67
CA VAL A 281 -4.59 13.16 -14.91
C VAL A 281 -3.16 12.98 -15.43
N PHE A 282 -2.32 14.00 -15.32
CA PHE A 282 -0.92 13.91 -15.73
C PHE A 282 -0.14 12.90 -14.86
N ILE A 283 -0.26 13.02 -13.53
CA ILE A 283 0.33 12.05 -12.59
C ILE A 283 -0.20 10.65 -12.89
N MET A 284 -1.50 10.53 -13.22
CA MET A 284 -2.09 9.24 -13.58
C MET A 284 -1.37 8.57 -14.74
N LEU A 285 -1.25 9.29 -15.85
CA LEU A 285 -0.61 8.76 -17.07
C LEU A 285 0.87 8.45 -16.84
N ALA A 286 1.59 9.38 -16.20
CA ALA A 286 3.02 9.22 -15.93
C ALA A 286 3.31 7.99 -15.06
N SER A 287 2.58 7.81 -13.96
CA SER A 287 2.78 6.66 -13.06
C SER A 287 2.33 5.35 -13.68
N THR A 288 1.25 5.34 -14.48
CA THR A 288 0.82 4.12 -15.18
C THR A 288 1.87 3.66 -16.18
N ILE A 289 2.42 4.58 -16.97
CA ILE A 289 3.49 4.29 -17.94
C ILE A 289 4.77 3.84 -17.20
N GLY A 290 5.13 4.51 -16.11
CA GLY A 290 6.29 4.17 -15.28
C GLY A 290 6.17 2.77 -14.67
N GLY A 291 5.06 2.49 -13.98
CA GLY A 291 4.79 1.19 -13.37
C GLY A 291 4.78 0.07 -14.41
N PHE A 292 4.11 0.27 -15.56
CA PHE A 292 4.09 -0.75 -16.62
C PHE A 292 5.49 -1.02 -17.22
N ARG A 293 6.30 0.03 -17.40
CA ARG A 293 7.68 -0.12 -17.87
C ARG A 293 8.54 -0.90 -16.87
N ASN A 294 8.41 -0.62 -15.58
CA ASN A 294 9.16 -1.34 -14.56
C ASN A 294 8.72 -2.81 -14.48
N ILE A 295 7.41 -3.11 -14.52
CA ILE A 295 6.91 -4.49 -14.55
C ILE A 295 7.51 -5.26 -15.72
N ILE A 296 7.58 -4.67 -16.92
CA ILE A 296 8.18 -5.33 -18.09
C ILE A 296 9.68 -5.59 -17.87
N ALA A 297 10.40 -4.61 -17.33
CA ALA A 297 11.82 -4.74 -17.07
C ALA A 297 12.10 -5.84 -16.04
N ASP A 298 11.36 -5.86 -14.93
CA ASP A 298 11.54 -6.82 -13.85
C ASP A 298 11.03 -8.22 -14.26
N ALA A 299 9.94 -8.31 -15.03
CA ALA A 299 9.47 -9.58 -15.57
C ALA A 299 10.46 -10.20 -16.59
N SER A 300 11.28 -9.40 -17.27
CA SER A 300 12.24 -9.90 -18.25
C SER A 300 13.42 -10.66 -17.63
N THR A 301 13.72 -10.38 -16.35
CA THR A 301 14.80 -11.03 -15.60
C THR A 301 14.28 -12.07 -14.60
N TYR A 302 12.97 -12.14 -14.40
CA TYR A 302 12.35 -13.03 -13.42
C TYR A 302 12.15 -14.45 -13.96
N SER A 303 12.68 -15.44 -13.23
CA SER A 303 12.38 -16.86 -13.47
C SER A 303 11.23 -17.30 -12.59
N PHE A 304 10.16 -17.77 -13.22
CA PHE A 304 8.99 -18.27 -12.49
C PHE A 304 9.32 -19.51 -11.66
N TYR A 305 8.91 -19.50 -10.38
CA TYR A 305 8.87 -20.66 -9.49
C TYR A 305 10.19 -21.41 -9.23
N THR A 306 11.35 -20.78 -9.49
CA THR A 306 12.69 -21.38 -9.25
C THR A 306 13.33 -20.82 -7.99
#